data_AF-A0AAN6N316-F1
#
_entry.id   AF-A0AAN6N316-F1
#
_cell.length_a   1.000
_cell.length_b   1.000
_cell.length_c   1.000
_cell.angle_alpha   90.00
_cell.angle_beta   90.00
_cell.angle_gamma   90.00
#
_symmetry.space_group_name_H-M   'P 1'
#
loop_
_entity.id
_entity.type
_entity.pdbx_description
1 polymer ?
#
loop_
_entity_poly.entity_id
_entity_poly.type
_entity_poly.pdbx_seq_one_letter_code
_entity_poly.pdbx_strand_id
1 'polypeptide(L)'
;MPSQELEVWGLYIEGKYPLPKIDWDDSRDPMPNSERPLRTACRRAEALNRLYKIDNADPRHAVWFTRNEAVHLTLVKAMERVIGAERNLLSGQDALDATQIADLQSINEILTVSAQITYGSRRNTISQAIASAQQILGSHRDILRESVRRGTRKRKRDPEGLPT
;
A
#
# COMPACT_ATOMS: atom_id res chain seq x y z
N MET A 1 -1.60 13.31 -0.47
CA MET A 1 -0.38 12.93 0.27
C MET A 1 0.54 14.15 0.30
N PRO A 2 1.15 14.51 1.44
CA PRO A 2 2.12 15.61 1.52
C PRO A 2 3.35 15.35 0.63
N SER A 3 3.96 16.40 0.09
CA SER A 3 5.07 16.29 -0.89
C SER A 3 6.26 15.48 -0.38
N GLN A 4 6.63 15.68 0.90
CA GLN A 4 7.76 14.97 1.52
C GLN A 4 7.49 13.45 1.69
N GLU A 5 6.26 13.07 2.01
CA GLU A 5 5.88 11.65 2.12
C GLU A 5 5.91 10.98 0.73
N LEU A 6 5.45 11.69 -0.30
CA LEU A 6 5.44 11.19 -1.68
C LEU A 6 6.85 10.99 -2.23
N GLU A 7 7.76 11.92 -1.95
CA GLU A 7 9.17 11.85 -2.35
C GLU A 7 9.87 10.65 -1.71
N VAL A 8 9.75 10.50 -0.38
CA VAL A 8 10.34 9.38 0.36
C VAL A 8 9.75 8.04 -0.09
N TRP A 9 8.45 8.00 -0.38
CA TRP A 9 7.80 6.83 -0.96
C TRP A 9 8.36 6.47 -2.34
N GLY A 10 8.55 7.46 -3.21
CA GLY A 10 9.17 7.25 -4.53
C GLY A 10 10.58 6.67 -4.41
N LEU A 11 11.41 7.23 -3.54
CA LEU A 11 12.77 6.72 -3.27
C LEU A 11 12.77 5.29 -2.72
N TYR A 12 11.81 4.94 -1.87
CA TYR A 12 11.64 3.58 -1.35
C TYR A 12 11.27 2.60 -2.47
N ILE A 13 10.32 2.94 -3.34
CA ILE A 13 9.93 2.10 -4.49
C ILE A 13 11.08 1.92 -5.48
N GLU A 14 11.92 2.93 -5.66
CA GLU A 14 13.15 2.85 -6.47
C GLU A 14 14.29 2.08 -5.79
N GLY A 15 14.10 1.62 -4.55
CA GLY A 15 15.13 0.91 -3.78
C GLY A 15 16.27 1.79 -3.26
N LYS A 16 16.12 3.12 -3.33
CA LYS A 16 17.12 4.11 -2.92
C LYS A 16 16.95 4.59 -1.47
N TYR A 17 15.94 4.08 -0.78
CA TYR A 17 15.67 4.41 0.61
C TYR A 17 15.74 3.12 1.47
N PRO A 18 16.93 2.75 1.96
CA PRO A 18 17.11 1.53 2.73
C PRO A 18 16.43 1.64 4.10
N LEU A 19 15.74 0.57 4.50
CA LEU A 19 15.17 0.43 5.83
C LEU A 19 16.27 0.09 6.84
N PRO A 20 16.23 0.65 8.07
CA PRO A 20 17.17 0.30 9.13
C PRO A 20 16.96 -1.17 9.53
N LYS A 21 18.02 -1.80 10.05
CA LYS A 21 17.90 -3.15 10.61
C LYS A 21 17.31 -3.03 12.00
N ILE A 22 16.20 -3.73 12.25
CA ILE A 22 15.53 -3.76 13.55
C ILE A 22 15.65 -5.16 14.12
N ASP A 23 16.02 -5.23 15.40
CA ASP A 23 15.88 -6.46 16.18
C ASP A 23 14.45 -6.56 16.71
N TRP A 24 13.60 -7.38 16.09
CA TRP A 24 12.18 -7.49 16.45
C TRP A 24 11.91 -8.21 17.78
N ASP A 25 12.93 -8.82 18.39
CA ASP A 25 12.77 -9.45 19.70
C ASP A 25 13.03 -8.45 20.83
N ASP A 26 13.99 -7.54 20.64
CA ASP A 26 14.43 -6.59 21.67
C ASP A 26 13.96 -5.13 21.46
N SER A 27 13.68 -4.72 20.22
CA SER A 27 13.37 -3.32 19.86
C SER A 27 11.93 -2.93 20.21
N ARG A 28 11.62 -2.85 21.51
CA ARG A 28 10.29 -2.58 22.05
C ARG A 28 10.35 -1.49 23.12
N ASP A 29 9.41 -0.55 23.05
CA ASP A 29 9.19 0.46 24.09
C ASP A 29 7.87 0.20 24.83
N PRO A 30 7.62 0.86 25.98
CA PRO A 30 6.37 0.71 26.71
C PRO A 30 5.13 0.99 25.85
N MET A 31 4.08 0.18 26.06
CA MET A 31 2.80 0.34 25.39
C MET A 31 2.20 1.72 25.75
N PRO A 32 1.64 2.48 24.81
CA PRO A 32 0.96 3.72 25.15
C PRO A 32 -0.29 3.45 25.99
N ASN A 33 -0.42 4.18 27.10
CA ASN A 33 -1.52 3.99 28.06
C ASN A 33 -2.83 4.68 27.66
N SER A 34 -2.81 5.49 26.60
CA SER A 34 -3.96 6.29 26.15
C SER A 34 -4.43 5.85 24.77
N GLU A 35 -5.74 5.90 24.54
CA GLU A 35 -6.40 5.39 23.33
C GLU A 35 -5.85 6.01 22.03
N ARG A 36 -5.67 7.34 22.01
CA ARG A 36 -5.19 8.06 20.81
C ARG A 36 -3.75 7.64 20.43
N PRO A 37 -2.75 7.76 21.32
CA PRO A 37 -1.40 7.24 21.07
C PRO A 37 -1.35 5.75 20.73
N LEU A 38 -2.16 4.92 21.39
CA LEU A 38 -2.25 3.49 21.10
C LEU A 38 -2.72 3.24 19.68
N ARG A 39 -3.79 3.91 19.24
CA ARG A 39 -4.31 3.79 17.87
C ARG A 39 -3.28 4.21 16.82
N THR A 40 -2.51 5.26 17.09
CA THR A 40 -1.41 5.67 16.22
C THR A 40 -0.31 4.61 16.20
N ALA A 41 0.09 4.07 17.35
CA ALA A 41 1.10 3.02 17.43
C ALA A 41 0.66 1.74 16.70
N CYS A 42 -0.62 1.34 16.78
CA CYS A 42 -1.15 0.21 16.01
C CYS A 42 -1.03 0.42 14.49
N ARG A 43 -1.41 1.61 13.99
CA ARG A 43 -1.29 1.93 12.55
C ARG A 43 0.15 1.90 12.07
N ARG A 44 1.07 2.41 12.89
CA ARG A 44 2.51 2.35 12.61
C ARG A 44 3.04 0.93 12.62
N ALA A 45 2.60 0.10 13.55
CA ALA A 45 2.97 -1.31 13.59
C ALA A 45 2.52 -2.05 12.33
N GLU A 46 1.29 -1.81 11.87
CA GLU A 46 0.77 -2.33 10.61
C GLU A 46 1.59 -1.85 9.39
N ALA A 47 1.97 -0.57 9.37
CA ALA A 47 2.84 -0.03 8.35
C ALA A 47 4.25 -0.65 8.37
N LEU A 48 4.83 -0.90 9.54
CA LEU A 48 6.11 -1.58 9.70
C LEU A 48 6.04 -3.03 9.20
N ASN A 49 4.98 -3.76 9.55
CA ASN A 49 4.73 -5.11 9.02
C ASN A 49 4.76 -5.14 7.48
N ARG A 50 4.09 -4.18 6.82
CA ARG A 50 4.09 -4.03 5.36
C ARG A 50 5.47 -3.67 4.79
N LEU A 51 6.19 -2.74 5.41
CA LEU A 51 7.51 -2.30 4.94
C LEU A 51 8.56 -3.41 5.05
N TYR A 52 8.55 -4.15 6.15
CA TYR A 52 9.53 -5.20 6.44
C TYR A 52 9.10 -6.60 6.02
N LYS A 53 7.87 -6.76 5.51
CA LYS A 53 7.27 -8.04 5.11
C LYS A 53 7.28 -9.08 6.24
N ILE A 54 6.90 -8.63 7.42
CA ILE A 54 6.73 -9.42 8.65
C ILE A 54 5.31 -9.25 9.17
N ASP A 55 4.91 -10.06 10.15
CA ASP A 55 3.58 -10.04 10.76
C ASP A 55 3.59 -9.84 12.28
N ASN A 56 4.78 -9.78 12.90
CA ASN A 56 4.95 -9.75 14.34
C ASN A 56 5.27 -8.36 14.93
N ALA A 57 5.33 -7.29 14.11
CA ALA A 57 5.45 -5.95 14.64
C ALA A 57 4.16 -5.56 15.37
N ASP A 58 4.32 -5.22 16.65
CA ASP A 58 3.26 -4.77 17.55
C ASP A 58 3.42 -3.26 17.85
N PRO A 59 2.46 -2.63 18.57
CA PRO A 59 2.55 -1.20 18.88
C PRO A 59 3.80 -0.78 19.68
N ARG A 60 4.43 -1.68 20.45
CA ARG A 60 5.65 -1.39 21.22
C ARG A 60 6.85 -1.20 20.31
N HIS A 61 6.93 -1.97 19.22
CA HIS A 61 7.94 -1.77 18.18
C HIS A 61 7.74 -0.44 17.47
N ALA A 62 6.50 -0.06 17.18
CA ALA A 62 6.19 1.23 16.58
C ALA A 62 6.58 2.43 17.46
N VAL A 63 6.42 2.32 18.78
CA VAL A 63 6.88 3.34 19.73
C VAL A 63 8.40 3.44 19.69
N TRP A 64 9.10 2.31 19.80
CA TRP A 64 10.56 2.25 19.74
C TRP A 64 11.08 2.83 18.42
N PHE A 65 10.49 2.44 17.30
CA PHE A 65 10.88 2.89 15.97
C PHE A 65 10.70 4.40 15.82
N THR A 66 9.59 4.96 16.32
CA THR A 66 9.35 6.41 16.25
C THR A 66 10.42 7.20 16.99
N ARG A 67 10.97 6.64 18.09
CA ARG A 67 11.98 7.29 18.93
C ARG A 67 13.40 7.14 18.36
N ASN A 68 13.74 5.94 17.89
CA ASN A 68 15.11 5.60 17.49
C ASN A 68 15.36 5.84 15.99
N GLU A 69 14.33 5.70 15.15
CA GLU A 69 14.41 5.79 13.68
C GLU A 69 13.56 6.96 13.15
N ALA A 70 13.65 8.11 13.80
CA ALA A 70 12.83 9.29 13.51
C ALA A 70 12.96 9.77 12.04
N VAL A 71 14.12 9.55 11.41
CA VAL A 71 14.37 9.87 9.99
C VAL A 71 13.44 9.10 9.06
N HIS A 72 13.11 7.86 9.41
CA HIS A 72 12.27 6.96 8.62
C HIS A 72 10.77 7.09 8.93
N LEU A 73 10.41 7.91 9.91
CA LEU A 73 9.01 8.12 10.29
C LEU A 73 8.16 8.65 9.13
N THR A 74 8.75 9.44 8.23
CA THR A 74 8.07 9.95 7.03
C THR A 74 7.65 8.82 6.09
N LEU A 75 8.48 7.79 5.94
CA LEU A 75 8.14 6.59 5.16
C LEU A 75 7.03 5.79 5.82
N VAL A 76 7.07 5.64 7.15
CA VAL A 76 6.00 4.95 7.89
C VAL A 76 4.66 5.66 7.70
N LYS A 77 4.63 7.00 7.82
CA LYS A 77 3.43 7.80 7.53
C LYS A 77 2.96 7.65 6.09
N ALA A 78 3.88 7.59 5.13
CA ALA A 78 3.55 7.33 3.74
C ALA A 78 2.82 5.99 3.57
N MET A 79 3.36 4.93 4.18
CA MET A 79 2.73 3.60 4.17
C MET A 79 1.37 3.58 4.90
N GLU A 80 1.22 4.25 6.04
CA GLU A 80 -0.08 4.39 6.72
C GLU A 80 -1.15 4.97 5.80
N ARG A 81 -0.79 5.95 4.95
CA ARG A 81 -1.71 6.52 3.96
C ARG A 81 -2.03 5.56 2.83
N VAL A 82 -1.05 4.76 2.37
CA VAL A 82 -1.28 3.71 1.38
C VAL A 82 -2.29 2.69 1.93
N ILE A 83 -2.05 2.17 3.13
CA ILE A 83 -2.97 1.24 3.81
C ILE A 83 -4.35 1.87 4.01
N GLY A 84 -4.40 3.13 4.47
CA GLY A 84 -5.65 3.85 4.65
C GLY A 84 -6.41 4.06 3.33
N ALA A 85 -5.71 4.36 2.24
CA ALA A 85 -6.31 4.50 0.91
C ALA A 85 -6.82 3.16 0.39
N GLU A 86 -6.05 2.07 0.55
CA GLU A 86 -6.50 0.71 0.26
C GLU A 86 -7.76 0.37 1.05
N ARG A 87 -7.76 0.61 2.35
CA ARG A 87 -8.92 0.36 3.21
C ARG A 87 -10.14 1.19 2.82
N ASN A 88 -9.95 2.46 2.45
CA ASN A 88 -11.05 3.33 2.00
C ASN A 88 -11.58 2.91 0.62
N LEU A 89 -10.72 2.39 -0.27
CA LEU A 89 -11.17 1.73 -1.49
C LEU A 89 -12.03 0.51 -1.14
N LEU A 90 -11.64 -0.28 -0.14
CA LEU A 90 -12.38 -1.46 0.31
C LEU A 90 -13.68 -1.15 1.07
N SER A 91 -13.74 -0.05 1.84
CA SER A 91 -14.88 0.29 2.71
C SER A 91 -15.88 1.29 2.11
N GLY A 92 -15.55 1.89 0.95
CA GLY A 92 -16.42 2.86 0.24
C GLY A 92 -17.27 2.25 -0.88
N GLN A 93 -17.22 0.93 -1.06
CA GLN A 93 -17.97 0.19 -2.07
C GLN A 93 -18.74 -0.94 -1.39
N ASP A 94 -20.06 -0.80 -1.29
CA ASP A 94 -20.92 -1.99 -1.20
C ASP A 94 -20.61 -2.86 -2.42
N ALA A 95 -19.97 -4.00 -2.15
CA ALA A 95 -19.63 -5.07 -3.08
C ALA A 95 -18.88 -4.64 -4.35
N LEU A 96 -17.59 -4.30 -4.23
CA LEU A 96 -16.66 -4.78 -5.25
C LEU A 96 -16.43 -6.27 -5.01
N ASP A 97 -16.61 -7.06 -6.05
CA ASP A 97 -16.37 -8.50 -6.05
C ASP A 97 -14.93 -8.75 -5.55
N ALA A 98 -14.79 -9.40 -4.40
CA ALA A 98 -13.49 -9.68 -3.77
C ALA A 98 -12.51 -10.34 -4.74
N THR A 99 -13.05 -11.04 -5.74
CA THR A 99 -12.34 -11.59 -6.90
C THR A 99 -11.58 -10.52 -7.70
N GLN A 100 -12.22 -9.40 -8.04
CA GLN A 100 -11.59 -8.31 -8.81
C GLN A 100 -10.47 -7.60 -8.02
N ILE A 101 -10.56 -7.61 -6.69
CA ILE A 101 -9.54 -7.05 -5.79
C ILE A 101 -8.34 -8.01 -5.68
N ALA A 102 -8.60 -9.31 -5.50
CA ALA A 102 -7.58 -10.34 -5.52
C ALA A 102 -6.85 -10.39 -6.88
N ASP A 103 -7.59 -10.18 -7.98
CA ASP A 103 -7.04 -10.07 -9.32
C ASP A 103 -6.12 -8.85 -9.44
N LEU A 104 -6.51 -7.69 -8.91
CA LEU A 104 -5.68 -6.48 -8.91
C LEU A 104 -4.38 -6.67 -8.11
N GLN A 105 -4.44 -7.31 -6.95
CA GLN A 105 -3.26 -7.62 -6.14
C GLN A 105 -2.34 -8.60 -6.86
N SER A 106 -2.91 -9.70 -7.36
CA SER A 106 -2.18 -10.72 -8.13
C SER A 106 -1.52 -10.12 -9.38
N ILE A 107 -2.20 -9.23 -10.10
CA ILE A 107 -1.66 -8.53 -11.26
C ILE A 107 -0.45 -7.66 -10.85
N ASN A 108 -0.54 -6.90 -9.76
CA ASN A 108 0.58 -6.06 -9.32
C ASN A 108 1.79 -6.89 -8.86
N GLU A 109 1.55 -8.01 -8.20
CA GLU A 109 2.61 -8.95 -7.82
C GLU A 109 3.28 -9.57 -9.05
N ILE A 110 2.49 -10.05 -10.03
CA ILE A 110 2.99 -10.59 -11.29
C ILE A 110 3.81 -9.53 -12.05
N LEU A 111 3.33 -8.29 -12.12
CA LEU A 111 4.06 -7.19 -12.77
C LEU A 111 5.40 -6.90 -12.07
N THR A 112 5.43 -6.99 -10.74
CA THR A 112 6.65 -6.76 -9.94
C THR A 112 7.65 -7.90 -10.14
N VAL A 113 7.21 -9.16 -10.05
CA VAL A 113 8.06 -10.35 -10.24
C VAL A 113 8.58 -10.42 -11.68
N SER A 114 7.72 -10.15 -12.66
CA SER A 114 8.12 -10.13 -14.08
C SER A 114 9.15 -9.05 -14.39
N ALA A 115 9.04 -7.86 -13.80
CA ALA A 115 10.04 -6.81 -13.97
C ALA A 115 11.40 -7.27 -13.44
N GLN A 116 11.43 -7.91 -12.27
CA GLN A 116 12.66 -8.46 -11.68
C GLN A 116 13.30 -9.55 -12.55
N ILE A 117 12.49 -10.43 -13.16
CA ILE A 117 12.98 -11.47 -14.08
C ILE A 117 13.60 -10.84 -15.34
N THR A 118 13.00 -9.79 -15.89
CA THR A 118 13.53 -9.07 -17.06
C THR A 118 14.88 -8.41 -16.77
N TYR A 119 15.09 -7.88 -15.57
CA TYR A 119 16.38 -7.31 -15.16
C TYR A 119 17.48 -8.35 -14.95
N GLY A 120 17.14 -9.62 -14.67
CA GLY A 120 18.10 -10.70 -14.42
C GLY A 120 18.47 -11.58 -15.62
N SER A 121 17.73 -11.52 -16.74
CA SER A 121 17.81 -12.56 -17.79
C SER A 121 18.49 -12.09 -19.08
N ARG A 122 19.66 -12.69 -19.37
CA ARG A 122 20.41 -12.56 -20.64
C ARG A 122 19.85 -13.48 -21.74
N ARG A 123 18.53 -13.45 -22.02
CA ARG A 123 17.89 -14.21 -23.12
C ARG A 123 16.72 -13.45 -23.76
N ASN A 124 16.97 -12.92 -24.97
CA ASN A 124 16.13 -11.92 -25.65
C ASN A 124 14.66 -12.32 -25.93
N THR A 125 14.32 -13.59 -26.04
CA THR A 125 12.95 -14.04 -26.40
C THR A 125 12.00 -14.14 -25.22
N ILE A 126 12.50 -14.54 -24.04
CA ILE A 126 11.71 -14.64 -22.81
C ILE A 126 11.40 -13.23 -22.28
N SER A 127 12.36 -12.32 -22.34
CA SER A 127 12.16 -10.92 -21.94
C SER A 127 11.09 -10.21 -22.78
N GLN A 128 10.99 -10.51 -24.08
CA GLN A 128 9.92 -9.98 -24.94
C GLN A 128 8.55 -10.55 -24.58
N ALA A 129 8.45 -11.87 -24.37
CA ALA A 129 7.19 -12.50 -23.96
C ALA A 129 6.70 -11.96 -22.60
N ILE A 130 7.62 -11.73 -21.67
CA ILE A 130 7.33 -11.12 -20.37
C ILE A 130 6.87 -9.66 -20.55
N ALA A 131 7.55 -8.85 -21.36
CA ALA A 131 7.14 -7.48 -21.63
C ALA A 131 5.74 -7.40 -22.27
N SER A 132 5.42 -8.30 -23.21
CA SER A 132 4.08 -8.39 -23.79
C SER A 132 3.03 -8.80 -22.76
N ALA A 133 3.32 -9.77 -21.89
CA ALA A 133 2.43 -10.13 -20.79
C ALA A 133 2.21 -8.95 -19.82
N GLN A 134 3.25 -8.16 -19.53
CA GLN A 134 3.14 -6.96 -18.71
C GLN A 134 2.24 -5.89 -19.34
N GLN A 135 2.31 -5.70 -20.66
CA GLN A 135 1.42 -4.76 -21.37
C GLN A 135 -0.04 -5.20 -21.32
N ILE A 136 -0.31 -6.50 -21.50
CA ILE A 136 -1.67 -7.06 -21.43
C ILE A 136 -2.23 -6.90 -20.02
N LEU A 137 -1.44 -7.25 -19.00
CA LEU A 137 -1.83 -7.12 -17.60
C LEU A 137 -2.00 -5.65 -17.18
N GLY A 138 -1.12 -4.76 -17.66
CA GLY A 138 -1.25 -3.31 -17.46
C GLY A 138 -2.53 -2.76 -18.07
N SER A 139 -2.84 -3.16 -19.31
CA SER A 139 -4.09 -2.79 -19.99
C SER A 139 -5.31 -3.30 -19.23
N HIS A 140 -5.28 -4.54 -18.75
CA HIS A 140 -6.38 -5.12 -17.99
C HIS A 140 -6.58 -4.43 -16.63
N ARG A 141 -5.47 -4.10 -15.94
CA ARG A 141 -5.49 -3.29 -14.71
C ARG A 141 -6.10 -1.92 -14.96
N ASP A 142 -5.79 -1.27 -16.07
CA ASP A 142 -6.28 0.08 -16.37
C ASP A 142 -7.78 0.05 -16.72
N ILE A 143 -8.26 -1.01 -17.38
CA ILE A 143 -9.70 -1.28 -17.60
C ILE A 143 -10.42 -1.51 -16.27
N LEU A 144 -9.86 -2.33 -15.37
CA LEU A 144 -10.41 -2.57 -14.03
C LEU A 144 -10.43 -1.28 -13.19
N ARG A 145 -9.39 -0.45 -13.29
CA ARG A 145 -9.36 0.87 -12.64
C ARG A 145 -10.44 1.81 -13.17
N GLU A 146 -10.69 1.80 -14.48
CA GLU A 146 -11.71 2.63 -15.10
C GLU A 146 -13.13 2.12 -14.79
N SER A 147 -13.36 0.81 -14.71
CA SER A 147 -14.66 0.26 -14.28
C SER A 147 -14.97 0.64 -12.82
N VAL A 148 -13.97 0.54 -11.95
CA VAL A 148 -14.03 1.03 -10.55
C VAL A 148 -14.31 2.53 -10.48
N ARG A 149 -13.71 3.33 -11.36
CA ARG A 149 -13.92 4.79 -11.42
C ARG A 149 -15.26 5.20 -12.02
N ARG A 150 -15.86 4.42 -12.93
CA ARG A 150 -17.19 4.70 -13.50
C ARG A 150 -18.33 4.34 -12.54
N GLY A 151 -18.15 3.32 -11.70
CA GLY A 151 -19.09 2.98 -10.63
C GLY A 151 -19.35 4.14 -9.65
N THR A 152 -18.34 4.97 -9.39
CA THR A 152 -18.44 6.10 -8.45
C THR A 152 -19.13 7.35 -9.00
N ARG A 153 -19.31 7.50 -10.33
CA ARG A 153 -19.92 8.69 -10.95
C ARG A 153 -21.45 8.62 -11.11
N LYS A 154 -22.09 7.47 -10.89
CA LYS A 154 -23.51 7.26 -11.28
C LYS A 154 -24.56 7.73 -10.25
N ARG A 155 -24.20 8.52 -9.22
CA ARG A 155 -25.19 9.14 -8.31
C ARG A 155 -25.04 10.65 -8.23
N LYS A 156 -25.69 11.33 -9.18
CA LYS A 156 -26.19 12.71 -9.01
C LYS A 156 -27.41 12.91 -9.92
N ARG A 157 -28.60 12.60 -9.41
CA ARG A 157 -29.99 12.95 -9.84
C ARG A 157 -30.94 12.18 -8.89
N ASP A 158 -31.92 12.72 -8.19
CA ASP A 158 -32.63 14.02 -8.21
C ASP A 158 -33.14 14.39 -6.79
N PRO A 159 -33.48 15.66 -6.50
CA PRO A 159 -34.14 16.05 -5.25
C PRO A 159 -35.67 15.96 -5.39
N GLU A 160 -36.29 14.92 -4.82
CA GLU A 160 -37.71 14.92 -4.44
C GLU A 160 -37.81 15.64 -3.09
N GLY A 161 -38.62 16.68 -2.86
CA GLY A 161 -40.03 16.82 -3.22
C GLY A 161 -40.85 16.72 -1.93
N LEU A 162 -40.89 17.81 -1.14
CA LEU A 162 -41.72 17.92 0.07
C LEU A 162 -43.04 18.62 -0.30
N PRO A 163 -44.21 18.06 0.06
CA PRO A 163 -45.38 18.87 0.32
C PRO A 163 -45.70 18.87 1.83
N THR A 164 -45.92 20.08 2.33
CA THR A 164 -46.71 20.43 3.51
C THR A 164 -48.15 19.96 3.40
#